data_AF-A0A344LD63-F1
#
_entry.id   AF-A0A344LD63-F1
#
_cell.length_a   1.000
_cell.length_b   1.000
_cell.length_c   1.000
_cell.angle_alpha   90.00
_cell.angle_beta   90.00
_cell.angle_gamma   90.00
#
_symmetry.space_group_name_H-M   'P 1'
#
loop_
_entity.id
_entity.type
_entity.pdbx_description
1 polymer ?
#
loop_
_entity_poly.entity_id
_entity_poly.type
_entity_poly.pdbx_seq_one_letter_code
_entity_poly.pdbx_strand_id
1 'polypeptide(L)'
;MLSSPATTASTASTAPPRPAALTALLCTTAAAALSAVAAAVLVFTGGSALAAENVRSVFDELAPELGLAGMEAADVEALSGSLWQEVVDARASSLSARAGIAVCLALWLVVSAVFARAAATWARVLITIGGVLLVLLHLLVVADYPPGAVGPLGWVAVATGLATVVLCWSPAGNRYARAVKSARLP
;
A
#
# COMPACT_ATOMS: atom_id res chain seq x y z
N MET A 1 -0.31 72.35 -7.19
CA MET A 1 -1.05 71.11 -6.88
C MET A 1 -0.13 69.94 -7.20
N LEU A 2 0.58 69.42 -6.20
CA LEU A 2 1.55 68.33 -6.33
C LEU A 2 0.85 67.03 -5.90
N SER A 3 0.56 66.15 -6.86
CA SER A 3 0.04 64.81 -6.58
C SER A 3 1.14 63.97 -5.92
N SER A 4 0.93 63.55 -4.66
CA SER A 4 1.81 62.57 -4.02
C SER A 4 1.69 61.21 -4.71
N PRO A 5 2.81 60.53 -5.03
CA PRO A 5 2.77 59.17 -5.54
C PRO A 5 2.28 58.23 -4.44
N ALA A 6 1.19 57.51 -4.70
CA ALA A 6 0.69 56.47 -3.82
C ALA A 6 1.76 55.37 -3.73
N THR A 7 2.42 55.28 -2.58
CA THR A 7 3.26 54.13 -2.22
C THR A 7 2.35 52.90 -2.15
N THR A 8 2.32 52.10 -3.21
CA THR A 8 1.71 50.78 -3.19
C THR A 8 2.53 49.89 -2.27
N ALA A 9 2.10 49.77 -1.02
CA ALA A 9 2.68 48.84 -0.07
C ALA A 9 2.59 47.44 -0.67
N SER A 10 3.75 46.86 -0.99
CA SER A 10 3.89 45.46 -1.40
C SER A 10 3.45 44.61 -0.22
N THR A 11 2.21 44.12 -0.25
CA THR A 11 1.72 43.16 0.75
C THR A 11 2.49 41.87 0.54
N ALA A 12 3.42 41.57 1.45
CA ALA A 12 4.17 40.33 1.45
C ALA A 12 3.21 39.14 1.38
N SER A 13 3.22 38.43 0.25
CA SER A 13 2.39 37.24 0.01
C SER A 13 2.73 36.17 1.05
N THR A 14 1.85 35.99 2.03
CA THR A 14 2.04 35.01 3.10
C THR A 14 1.83 33.61 2.53
N ALA A 15 2.76 32.68 2.80
CA ALA A 15 2.65 31.32 2.29
C ALA A 15 1.34 30.66 2.76
N PRO A 16 0.58 29.99 1.87
CA PRO A 16 -0.72 29.42 2.23
C PRO A 16 -0.56 28.31 3.29
N PRO A 17 -1.44 28.26 4.30
CA PRO A 17 -1.37 27.26 5.36
C PRO A 17 -1.59 25.85 4.80
N ARG A 18 -0.89 24.86 5.39
CA ARG A 18 -0.99 23.46 4.96
C ARG A 18 -2.34 22.86 5.39
N PRO A 19 -3.13 22.25 4.50
CA PRO A 19 -4.42 21.69 4.86
C PRO A 19 -4.24 20.39 5.66
N ALA A 20 -5.09 20.15 6.66
CA ALA A 20 -5.11 18.91 7.44
C ALA A 20 -5.26 17.66 6.55
N ALA A 21 -5.96 17.77 5.42
CA ALA A 21 -6.09 16.71 4.42
C ALA A 21 -4.74 16.24 3.84
N LEU A 22 -3.75 17.13 3.70
CA LEU A 22 -2.41 16.75 3.25
C LEU A 22 -1.68 15.93 4.33
N THR A 23 -1.83 16.30 5.60
CA THR A 23 -1.28 15.53 6.72
C THR A 23 -1.92 14.15 6.78
N ALA A 24 -3.26 14.08 6.67
CA ALA A 24 -3.98 12.82 6.64
C ALA A 24 -3.52 11.92 5.48
N LEU A 25 -3.37 12.48 4.26
CA LEU A 25 -2.84 11.76 3.11
C LEU A 25 -1.45 11.16 3.38
N LEU A 26 -0.56 11.93 3.99
CA LEU A 26 0.79 11.44 4.32
C LEU A 26 0.74 10.32 5.38
N CYS A 27 -0.11 10.47 6.40
CA CYS A 27 -0.29 9.46 7.44
C CYS A 27 -0.85 8.15 6.86
N THR A 28 -1.87 8.21 6.00
CA THR A 28 -2.45 7.02 5.39
C THR A 28 -1.49 6.36 4.41
N THR A 29 -0.73 7.12 3.63
CA THR A 29 0.32 6.57 2.77
C THR A 29 1.41 5.89 3.59
N ALA A 30 1.85 6.51 4.69
CA ALA A 30 2.85 5.93 5.57
C ALA A 30 2.35 4.63 6.21
N ALA A 31 1.10 4.59 6.69
CA ALA A 31 0.51 3.39 7.26
C ALA A 31 0.38 2.26 6.22
N ALA A 32 -0.03 2.58 4.98
CA ALA A 32 -0.11 1.61 3.88
C ALA A 32 1.28 1.04 3.55
N ALA A 33 2.28 1.91 3.43
CA ALA A 33 3.64 1.51 3.12
C ALA A 33 4.27 0.67 4.25
N LEU A 34 4.11 1.07 5.51
CA LEU A 34 4.61 0.32 6.65
C LEU A 34 3.95 -1.07 6.75
N SER A 35 2.65 -1.15 6.49
CA SER A 35 1.93 -2.44 6.50
C SER A 35 2.42 -3.37 5.39
N ALA A 36 2.57 -2.85 4.17
CA ALA A 36 3.09 -3.61 3.04
C ALA A 36 4.54 -4.08 3.28
N VAL A 37 5.40 -3.21 3.82
CA VAL A 37 6.78 -3.54 4.15
C VAL A 37 6.84 -4.57 5.28
N ALA A 38 6.06 -4.42 6.34
CA ALA A 38 6.01 -5.39 7.43
C ALA A 38 5.54 -6.77 6.93
N ALA A 39 4.50 -6.82 6.10
CA ALA A 39 4.03 -8.05 5.48
C ALA A 39 5.12 -8.69 4.61
N ALA A 40 5.82 -7.90 3.79
CA ALA A 40 6.92 -8.38 2.96
C ALA A 40 8.10 -8.90 3.80
N VAL A 41 8.45 -8.22 4.89
CA VAL A 41 9.49 -8.69 5.83
C VAL A 41 9.12 -10.05 6.38
N LEU A 42 7.88 -10.25 6.84
CA LEU A 42 7.42 -11.56 7.33
C LEU A 42 7.54 -12.66 6.26
N VAL A 43 7.21 -12.35 5.01
CA VAL A 43 7.35 -13.30 3.90
C VAL A 43 8.82 -13.64 3.64
N PHE A 44 9.70 -12.65 3.58
CA PHE A 44 11.12 -12.88 3.32
C PHE A 44 11.86 -13.54 4.47
N THR A 45 11.51 -13.23 5.72
CA THR A 45 12.11 -13.87 6.90
C THR A 45 11.53 -15.26 7.16
N GLY A 46 10.24 -15.45 6.88
CA GLY A 46 9.57 -16.74 7.04
C GLY A 46 9.96 -17.77 5.97
N GLY A 47 10.26 -17.32 4.75
CA GLY A 47 10.78 -18.15 3.67
C GLY A 47 9.92 -19.38 3.37
N SER A 48 10.58 -20.53 3.14
CA SER A 48 9.92 -21.80 2.85
C SER A 48 9.14 -22.36 4.05
N ALA A 49 9.55 -22.07 5.29
CA ALA A 49 8.84 -22.53 6.48
C ALA A 49 7.43 -21.89 6.59
N LEU A 50 7.33 -20.58 6.31
CA LEU A 50 6.04 -19.88 6.24
C LEU A 50 5.16 -20.42 5.11
N ALA A 51 5.76 -20.73 3.97
CA ALA A 51 5.05 -21.32 2.84
C ALA A 51 4.55 -22.74 3.16
N ALA A 52 5.36 -23.58 3.80
CA ALA A 52 4.97 -24.92 4.23
C ALA A 52 3.79 -24.87 5.21
N GLU A 53 3.87 -23.99 6.21
CA GLU A 53 2.78 -23.79 7.17
C GLU A 53 1.50 -23.31 6.48
N ASN A 54 1.62 -22.39 5.51
CA ASN A 54 0.47 -21.93 4.74
C ASN A 54 -0.16 -23.05 3.91
N VAL A 55 0.65 -23.88 3.25
CA VAL A 55 0.15 -25.03 2.47
C VAL A 55 -0.55 -26.03 3.39
N ARG A 56 -0.02 -26.33 4.57
CA ARG A 56 -0.69 -27.19 5.56
C ARG A 56 -2.03 -26.63 5.97
N SER A 57 -2.05 -25.38 6.40
CA SER A 57 -3.29 -24.70 6.84
C SER A 57 -4.36 -24.68 5.74
N VAL A 58 -3.98 -24.40 4.48
CA VAL A 58 -4.92 -24.39 3.35
C VAL A 58 -5.40 -25.80 3.03
N PHE A 59 -4.51 -26.80 3.12
CA PHE A 59 -4.88 -28.19 2.90
C PHE A 59 -5.89 -28.65 3.96
N ASP A 60 -5.62 -28.42 5.25
CA ASP A 60 -6.50 -28.83 6.35
C ASP A 60 -7.88 -28.14 6.27
N GLU A 61 -7.93 -26.89 5.79
CA GLU A 61 -9.18 -26.16 5.56
C GLU A 61 -10.00 -26.75 4.39
N LEU A 62 -9.33 -27.14 3.29
CA LEU A 62 -9.99 -27.63 2.08
C LEU A 62 -10.19 -29.16 2.03
N ALA A 63 -9.47 -29.94 2.84
CA ALA A 63 -9.52 -31.41 2.81
C ALA A 63 -10.94 -31.97 2.97
N PRO A 64 -11.80 -31.44 3.87
CA PRO A 64 -13.18 -31.90 3.99
C PRO A 64 -14.00 -31.68 2.71
N GLU A 65 -13.79 -30.56 2.02
CA GLU A 65 -14.50 -30.21 0.78
C GLU A 65 -14.05 -31.07 -0.41
N LEU A 66 -12.81 -31.53 -0.39
CA LEU A 66 -12.21 -32.38 -1.42
C LEU A 66 -12.50 -33.88 -1.21
N GLY A 67 -13.30 -34.25 -0.20
CA GLY A 67 -13.59 -35.64 0.12
C GLY A 67 -12.43 -36.40 0.78
N LEU A 68 -11.44 -35.67 1.29
CA LEU A 68 -10.27 -36.21 2.01
C LEU A 68 -10.47 -36.13 3.53
N ALA A 69 -11.72 -36.17 3.99
CA ALA A 69 -12.05 -36.10 5.40
C ALA A 69 -11.36 -37.24 6.17
N GLY A 70 -10.51 -36.89 7.14
CA GLY A 70 -9.72 -37.84 7.93
C GLY A 70 -8.26 -37.99 7.49
N MET A 71 -7.80 -37.23 6.49
CA MET A 71 -6.40 -37.12 6.11
C MET A 71 -5.91 -35.71 6.44
N GLU A 72 -4.88 -35.60 7.29
CA GLU A 72 -4.26 -34.32 7.63
C GLU A 72 -3.16 -33.97 6.62
N ALA A 73 -2.79 -32.68 6.53
CA ALA A 73 -1.68 -32.24 5.71
C ALA A 73 -0.36 -32.99 6.01
N ALA A 74 -0.15 -33.37 7.27
CA ALA A 74 1.01 -34.15 7.70
C ALA A 74 1.04 -35.57 7.07
N ASP A 75 -0.13 -36.20 6.90
CA ASP A 75 -0.24 -37.51 6.24
C ASP A 75 0.13 -37.40 4.76
N VAL A 76 -0.37 -36.34 4.10
CA VAL A 76 -0.06 -36.07 2.69
C VAL A 76 1.40 -35.73 2.50
N GLU A 77 1.99 -34.90 3.37
CA GLU A 77 3.41 -34.57 3.35
C GLU A 77 4.27 -35.84 3.44
N ALA A 78 3.93 -36.76 4.35
CA ALA A 78 4.64 -38.03 4.52
C ALA A 78 4.52 -38.96 3.28
N LEU A 79 3.36 -38.99 2.64
CA LEU A 79 3.09 -39.85 1.47
C LEU A 79 3.66 -39.30 0.16
N SER A 80 3.66 -37.98 -0.01
CA SER A 80 3.96 -37.32 -1.29
C SER A 80 5.43 -36.92 -1.47
N GLY A 81 6.20 -36.88 -0.37
CA GLY A 81 7.66 -36.71 -0.42
C GLY A 81 8.10 -35.48 -1.20
N SER A 82 8.77 -35.68 -2.34
CA SER A 82 9.27 -34.57 -3.17
C SER A 82 8.18 -33.70 -3.79
N LEU A 83 6.98 -34.25 -4.04
CA LEU A 83 5.86 -33.50 -4.60
C LEU A 83 5.36 -32.43 -3.60
N TRP A 84 5.38 -32.74 -2.30
CA TRP A 84 5.07 -31.76 -1.26
C TRP A 84 6.01 -30.56 -1.32
N GLN A 85 7.32 -30.84 -1.43
CA GLN A 85 8.33 -29.79 -1.49
C GLN A 85 8.16 -28.90 -2.72
N GLU A 86 7.80 -29.48 -3.88
CA GLU A 86 7.52 -28.70 -5.08
C GLU A 86 6.32 -27.73 -4.89
N VAL A 87 5.26 -28.16 -4.20
CA VAL A 87 4.12 -27.30 -3.85
C VAL A 87 4.55 -26.18 -2.89
N VAL A 88 5.35 -26.51 -1.87
CA VAL A 88 5.88 -25.53 -0.92
C VAL A 88 6.79 -24.50 -1.60
N ASP A 89 7.69 -24.94 -2.49
CA ASP A 89 8.60 -24.08 -3.23
C ASP A 89 7.84 -23.17 -4.19
N ALA A 90 6.84 -23.70 -4.91
CA ALA A 90 5.97 -22.91 -5.76
C ALA A 90 5.23 -21.82 -4.96
N ARG A 91 4.75 -22.17 -3.76
CA ARG A 91 4.09 -21.22 -2.87
C ARG A 91 5.05 -20.16 -2.34
N ALA A 92 6.24 -20.54 -1.89
CA ALA A 92 7.29 -19.62 -1.43
C ALA A 92 7.70 -18.64 -2.52
N SER A 93 7.88 -19.13 -3.75
CA SER A 93 8.18 -18.31 -4.94
C SER A 93 7.06 -17.31 -5.24
N SER A 94 5.80 -17.76 -5.20
CA SER A 94 4.65 -16.86 -5.40
C SER A 94 4.55 -15.77 -4.33
N LEU A 95 4.68 -16.15 -3.04
CA LEU A 95 4.61 -15.20 -1.93
C LEU A 95 5.75 -14.17 -2.00
N SER A 96 6.98 -14.61 -2.26
CA SER A 96 8.14 -13.71 -2.37
C SER A 96 8.03 -12.75 -3.55
N ALA A 97 7.51 -13.21 -4.70
CA ALA A 97 7.24 -12.34 -5.85
C ALA A 97 6.20 -11.26 -5.49
N ARG A 98 5.08 -11.65 -4.85
CA ARG A 98 4.04 -10.71 -4.43
C ARG A 98 4.56 -9.71 -3.39
N ALA A 99 5.35 -10.17 -2.43
CA ALA A 99 6.00 -9.33 -1.42
C ALA A 99 6.94 -8.31 -2.07
N GLY A 100 7.74 -8.72 -3.06
CA GLY A 100 8.59 -7.83 -3.84
C GLY A 100 7.81 -6.74 -4.57
N ILE A 101 6.72 -7.11 -5.27
CA ILE A 101 5.84 -6.14 -5.94
C ILE A 101 5.22 -5.18 -4.93
N ALA A 102 4.76 -5.68 -3.77
CA ALA A 102 4.17 -4.87 -2.72
C ALA A 102 5.15 -3.81 -2.19
N VAL A 103 6.42 -4.18 -1.97
CA VAL A 103 7.48 -3.24 -1.56
C VAL A 103 7.73 -2.19 -2.64
N CYS A 104 7.83 -2.60 -3.92
CA CYS A 104 8.01 -1.66 -5.03
C CYS A 104 6.87 -0.65 -5.11
N LEU A 105 5.61 -1.10 -4.99
CA LEU A 105 4.43 -0.23 -5.00
C LEU A 105 4.38 0.68 -3.77
N ALA A 106 4.75 0.18 -2.58
CA ALA A 106 4.84 0.98 -1.36
C ALA A 106 5.86 2.12 -1.51
N LEU A 107 7.05 1.84 -2.03
CA LEU A 107 8.09 2.84 -2.29
C LEU A 107 7.63 3.88 -3.31
N TRP A 108 7.04 3.44 -4.42
CA TRP A 108 6.43 4.32 -5.41
C TRP A 108 5.42 5.27 -4.76
N LEU A 109 4.53 4.73 -3.93
CA LEU A 109 3.46 5.50 -3.30
C LEU A 109 4.02 6.56 -2.34
N VAL A 110 5.03 6.19 -1.53
CA VAL A 110 5.72 7.13 -0.62
C VAL A 110 6.39 8.24 -1.40
N VAL A 111 7.16 7.93 -2.46
CA VAL A 111 7.83 8.93 -3.29
C VAL A 111 6.81 9.88 -3.92
N SER A 112 5.71 9.35 -4.46
CA SER A 112 4.64 10.15 -5.04
C SER A 112 3.95 11.03 -4.00
N ALA A 113 3.71 10.54 -2.79
CA ALA A 113 3.15 11.31 -1.68
C ALA A 113 4.06 12.45 -1.23
N VAL A 114 5.39 12.24 -1.23
CA VAL A 114 6.36 13.31 -0.98
C VAL A 114 6.25 14.41 -2.03
N PHE A 115 6.16 14.05 -3.33
CA PHE A 115 5.97 15.04 -4.40
C PHE A 115 4.63 15.77 -4.32
N ALA A 116 3.57 15.11 -3.85
CA ALA A 116 2.27 15.75 -3.64
C ALA A 116 2.32 16.90 -2.61
N ARG A 117 3.30 16.90 -1.69
CA ARG A 117 3.54 18.04 -0.76
C ARG A 117 3.87 19.33 -1.49
N ALA A 118 4.50 19.25 -2.67
CA ALA A 118 4.80 20.40 -3.51
C ALA A 118 3.60 20.88 -4.35
N ALA A 119 2.39 20.38 -4.07
CA ALA A 119 1.17 20.66 -4.83
C ALA A 119 1.22 20.23 -6.31
N ALA A 120 2.12 19.32 -6.66
CA ALA A 120 2.22 18.74 -8.00
C ALA A 120 0.97 17.91 -8.35
N THR A 121 0.25 18.27 -9.40
CA THR A 121 -0.96 17.54 -9.82
C THR A 121 -0.61 16.16 -10.39
N TRP A 122 0.52 16.03 -11.10
CA TRP A 122 0.98 14.74 -11.64
C TRP A 122 1.21 13.70 -10.53
N ALA A 123 1.71 14.13 -9.37
CA ALA A 123 1.94 13.25 -8.23
C ALA A 123 0.65 12.60 -7.71
N ARG A 124 -0.49 13.31 -7.82
CA ARG A 124 -1.80 12.77 -7.41
C ARG A 124 -2.28 11.65 -8.32
N VAL A 125 -2.03 11.78 -9.61
CA VAL A 125 -2.33 10.73 -10.58
C VAL A 125 -1.50 9.48 -10.26
N LEU A 126 -0.20 9.65 -9.97
CA LEU A 126 0.66 8.54 -9.58
C LEU A 126 0.25 7.88 -8.25
N ILE A 127 -0.18 8.67 -7.26
CA ILE A 127 -0.73 8.15 -6.01
C ILE A 127 -2.00 7.34 -6.26
N THR A 128 -2.86 7.79 -7.17
CA THR A 128 -4.10 7.09 -7.49
C THR A 128 -3.80 5.75 -8.15
N ILE A 129 -2.94 5.74 -9.17
CA ILE A 129 -2.55 4.52 -9.88
C ILE A 129 -1.85 3.56 -8.91
N GLY A 130 -0.81 4.02 -8.22
CA GLY A 130 -0.06 3.20 -7.26
C GLY A 130 -0.92 2.70 -6.10
N GLY A 131 -1.82 3.54 -5.58
CA GLY A 131 -2.74 3.20 -4.51
C GLY A 131 -3.75 2.12 -4.93
N VAL A 132 -4.33 2.24 -6.12
CA VAL A 132 -5.25 1.22 -6.66
C VAL A 132 -4.51 -0.10 -6.90
N LEU A 133 -3.32 -0.07 -7.52
CA LEU A 133 -2.52 -1.27 -7.74
C LEU A 133 -2.13 -1.95 -6.42
N LEU A 134 -1.74 -1.16 -5.42
CA LEU A 134 -1.40 -1.66 -4.08
C LEU A 134 -2.61 -2.33 -3.41
N VAL A 135 -3.79 -1.71 -3.50
CA VAL A 135 -5.04 -2.26 -2.97
C VAL A 135 -5.40 -3.57 -3.67
N LEU A 136 -5.38 -3.60 -5.01
CA LEU A 136 -5.69 -4.80 -5.78
C LEU A 136 -4.72 -5.96 -5.46
N LEU A 137 -3.43 -5.66 -5.33
CA LEU A 137 -2.44 -6.66 -4.95
C LEU A 137 -2.72 -7.24 -3.56
N HIS A 138 -3.04 -6.42 -2.57
CA HIS A 138 -3.32 -6.91 -1.23
C HIS A 138 -4.67 -7.63 -1.13
N LEU A 139 -5.68 -7.21 -1.90
CA LEU A 139 -6.93 -7.96 -2.04
C LEU A 139 -6.67 -9.35 -2.64
N LEU A 140 -5.81 -9.45 -3.67
CA LEU A 140 -5.41 -10.73 -4.24
C LEU A 140 -4.68 -11.60 -3.22
N VAL A 141 -3.76 -11.03 -2.44
CA VAL A 141 -3.04 -11.76 -1.38
C VAL A 141 -3.98 -12.26 -0.29
N VAL A 142 -4.94 -11.43 0.12
CA VAL A 142 -5.91 -11.76 1.17
C VAL A 142 -6.94 -12.79 0.69
N ALA A 143 -7.36 -12.73 -0.58
CA ALA A 143 -8.27 -13.72 -1.16
C ALA A 143 -7.62 -15.09 -1.35
N ASP A 144 -6.28 -15.15 -1.41
CA ASP A 144 -5.50 -16.35 -1.67
C ASP A 144 -4.88 -16.92 -0.39
N TYR A 145 -5.67 -17.00 0.69
CA TYR A 145 -5.30 -17.58 2.01
C TYR A 145 -3.91 -17.12 2.52
N PRO A 146 -3.78 -15.88 3.01
CA PRO A 146 -2.50 -15.35 3.46
C PRO A 146 -2.05 -16.04 4.76
N PRO A 147 -0.73 -16.26 4.93
CA PRO A 147 -0.21 -16.88 6.15
C PRO A 147 -0.33 -15.95 7.35
N GLY A 148 -0.92 -16.44 8.45
CA GLY A 148 -0.91 -15.81 9.78
C GLY A 148 -1.04 -14.28 9.77
N ALA A 149 -0.02 -13.59 10.30
CA ALA A 149 0.00 -12.14 10.45
C ALA A 149 0.06 -11.34 9.12
N VAL A 150 0.35 -11.98 7.98
CA VAL A 150 0.34 -11.32 6.65
C VAL A 150 -1.08 -10.91 6.27
N GLY A 151 -2.10 -11.70 6.63
CA GLY A 151 -3.50 -11.42 6.33
C GLY A 151 -4.00 -10.10 6.93
N PRO A 152 -3.91 -9.92 8.26
CA PRO A 152 -4.30 -8.68 8.92
C PRO A 152 -3.53 -7.44 8.40
N LEU A 153 -2.23 -7.56 8.17
CA LEU A 153 -1.43 -6.47 7.59
C LEU A 153 -1.89 -6.11 6.17
N GLY A 154 -2.31 -7.10 5.39
CA GLY A 154 -2.91 -6.89 4.07
C GLY A 154 -4.20 -6.07 4.15
N TRP A 155 -5.09 -6.36 5.11
CA TRP A 155 -6.30 -5.56 5.31
C TRP A 155 -6.01 -4.12 5.74
N VAL A 156 -5.01 -3.90 6.60
CA VAL A 156 -4.58 -2.55 6.98
C VAL A 156 -4.05 -1.80 5.76
N ALA A 157 -3.23 -2.44 4.92
CA ALA A 157 -2.73 -1.87 3.68
C ALA A 157 -3.87 -1.52 2.70
N VAL A 158 -4.90 -2.38 2.58
CA VAL A 158 -6.10 -2.12 1.77
C VAL A 158 -6.85 -0.89 2.30
N ALA A 159 -7.18 -0.85 3.59
CA ALA A 159 -7.95 0.24 4.18
C ALA A 159 -7.23 1.58 4.05
N THR A 160 -5.95 1.62 4.37
CA THR A 160 -5.13 2.84 4.32
C THR A 160 -4.77 3.24 2.88
N GLY A 161 -4.61 2.29 1.96
CA GLY A 161 -4.47 2.53 0.53
C GLY A 161 -5.73 3.18 -0.08
N LEU A 162 -6.91 2.66 0.26
CA LEU A 162 -8.19 3.26 -0.15
C LEU A 162 -8.35 4.69 0.41
N ALA A 163 -8.08 4.88 1.71
CA ALA A 163 -8.12 6.19 2.33
C ALA A 163 -7.15 7.17 1.64
N THR A 164 -5.96 6.72 1.27
CA THR A 164 -4.97 7.51 0.52
C THR A 164 -5.52 7.96 -0.83
N VAL A 165 -6.14 7.06 -1.60
CA VAL A 165 -6.76 7.39 -2.90
C VAL A 165 -7.86 8.44 -2.74
N VAL A 166 -8.74 8.27 -1.74
CA VAL A 166 -9.84 9.22 -1.48
C VAL A 166 -9.30 10.58 -1.05
N LEU A 167 -8.37 10.63 -0.09
CA LEU A 167 -7.79 11.87 0.43
C LEU A 167 -7.00 12.64 -0.63
N CYS A 168 -6.39 11.94 -1.58
CA CYS A 168 -5.63 12.51 -2.69
C CYS A 168 -6.46 13.51 -3.52
N TRP A 169 -7.76 13.21 -3.67
CA TRP A 169 -8.70 14.02 -4.44
C TRP A 169 -9.61 14.91 -3.59
N SER A 170 -9.29 15.07 -2.30
CA SER A 170 -10.08 15.93 -1.41
C SER A 170 -10.12 17.39 -1.92
N PRO A 171 -11.28 18.09 -1.78
CA PRO A 171 -11.43 19.49 -2.21
C PRO A 171 -10.40 20.42 -1.55
N ALA A 172 -10.02 20.13 -0.30
CA ALA A 172 -9.00 20.89 0.43
C ALA A 172 -7.63 20.84 -0.26
N GLY A 173 -7.23 19.69 -0.80
CA GLY A 173 -6.00 19.54 -1.58
C GLY A 173 -6.03 20.36 -2.86
N ASN A 174 -7.16 20.38 -3.57
CA ASN A 174 -7.33 21.21 -4.78
C ASN A 174 -7.24 22.70 -4.49
N ARG A 175 -7.88 23.17 -3.41
CA ARG A 175 -7.78 24.58 -2.96
C ARG A 175 -6.34 24.96 -2.62
N TYR A 176 -5.62 24.10 -1.90
CA TYR A 176 -4.22 24.34 -1.57
C TYR A 176 -3.33 24.44 -2.82
N ALA A 177 -3.51 23.55 -3.80
CA ALA A 177 -2.71 23.61 -5.03
C ALA A 177 -2.96 24.89 -5.84
N ARG A 178 -4.21 25.36 -5.90
CA ARG A 178 -4.55 26.65 -6.52
C ARG A 178 -3.94 27.83 -5.77
N ALA A 179 -3.99 27.81 -4.43
CA ALA A 179 -3.38 28.86 -3.61
C ALA A 179 -1.86 28.92 -3.79
N VAL A 180 -1.17 27.77 -3.79
CA VAL A 180 0.28 27.69 -4.05
C VAL A 180 0.63 28.18 -5.45
N LYS A 181 -0.16 27.83 -6.47
CA LYS A 181 0.06 28.32 -7.84
C LYS A 181 -0.12 29.83 -7.94
N SER A 182 -1.17 30.37 -7.31
CA SER A 182 -1.46 31.81 -7.31
C SER A 182 -0.38 32.60 -6.58
N ALA A 183 0.20 32.06 -5.51
CA ALA A 183 1.29 32.70 -4.78
C ALA A 183 2.65 32.67 -5.53
N ARG A 184 2.80 31.82 -6.56
CA ARG A 184 4.02 31.70 -7.37
C ARG A 184 3.98 32.51 -8.67
N LEU A 185 2.79 32.89 -9.12
CA LEU A 185 2.61 33.73 -10.30
C LEU A 185 2.67 35.20 -9.84
N PRO A 186 3.63 36.01 -10.34
CA PRO A 186 3.71 37.44 -10.03
C PRO A 186 2.55 38.24 -10.62
#